data_AF-A0A973C4J0-F1
#
_entry.id   AF-A0A973C4J0-F1
#
_cell.length_a   1.000
_cell.length_b   1.000
_cell.length_c   1.000
_cell.angle_alpha   90.00
_cell.angle_beta   90.00
_cell.angle_gamma   90.00
#
_symmetry.space_group_name_H-M   'P 1'
#
loop_
_entity.id
_entity.type
_entity.pdbx_description
1 polymer ?
#
loop_
_entity_poly.entity_id
_entity_poly.type
_entity_poly.pdbx_seq_one_letter_code
_entity_poly.pdbx_strand_id
1 'polypeptide(L)'
;MSLNKMTLDAMILGQDVDNSAWEALLHDSKREELWQAAVERREQINHFCKFAATWPKLAKSYRMMKSITKSDVKPPKLSCFDLFSYRNALQATMSGESNNGLDEFILNEIPWGSQRIVEIESPRHIKFKCERTINIYYEYDDKIGWITSEDSWELKQSEGPVILTFIDGEVNNDSSYSTAIEQANSVGGLVFLPNLK
;
A
#
# COMPACT_ATOMS: atom_id res chain seq x y z
N MET A 1 -28.40 15.38 -3.71
CA MET A 1 -27.21 15.75 -4.51
C MET A 1 -26.14 14.73 -4.22
N SER A 2 -25.42 14.22 -5.22
CA SER A 2 -24.29 13.32 -4.96
C SER A 2 -23.13 14.11 -4.37
N LEU A 3 -22.59 13.64 -3.26
CA LEU A 3 -21.38 14.22 -2.66
C LEU A 3 -20.20 13.99 -3.60
N ASN A 4 -19.55 15.07 -4.00
CA ASN A 4 -18.34 14.97 -4.82
C ASN A 4 -17.11 14.73 -3.91
N LYS A 5 -16.03 14.23 -4.50
CA LYS A 5 -14.79 13.89 -3.76
C LYS A 5 -14.14 15.10 -3.09
N MET A 6 -14.20 16.28 -3.72
CA MET A 6 -13.60 17.50 -3.19
C MET A 6 -14.31 18.00 -1.93
N THR A 7 -15.65 17.92 -1.90
CA THR A 7 -16.46 18.28 -0.75
C THR A 7 -16.16 17.36 0.43
N LEU A 8 -16.05 16.05 0.20
CA LEU A 8 -15.65 15.10 1.25
C LEU A 8 -14.24 15.39 1.80
N ASP A 9 -13.29 15.72 0.92
CA ASP A 9 -11.93 16.07 1.35
C ASP A 9 -11.91 17.38 2.16
N ALA A 10 -12.72 18.38 1.76
CA ALA A 10 -12.88 19.63 2.50
C ALA A 10 -13.49 19.40 3.89
N MET A 11 -14.49 18.52 4.00
CA MET A 11 -15.10 18.13 5.28
C MET A 11 -14.07 17.47 6.21
N ILE A 12 -13.24 16.56 5.70
CA ILE A 12 -12.18 15.90 6.48
C ILE A 12 -11.14 16.91 6.98
N LEU A 13 -10.84 17.92 6.16
CA LEU A 13 -9.90 18.99 6.50
C LEU A 13 -10.49 20.02 7.48
N GLY A 14 -11.78 19.89 7.85
CA GLY A 14 -12.46 20.87 8.69
C GLY A 14 -12.59 22.24 8.03
N GLN A 15 -12.61 22.28 6.69
CA GLN A 15 -12.89 23.52 5.95
C GLN A 15 -14.36 23.91 6.11
N ASP A 16 -14.67 25.17 5.83
CA ASP A 16 -16.04 25.65 5.90
C ASP A 16 -16.84 25.06 4.72
N VAL A 17 -17.66 24.06 5.02
CA VAL A 17 -18.50 23.35 4.05
C VAL A 17 -19.95 23.52 4.48
N ASP A 18 -20.82 23.82 3.52
CA ASP A 18 -22.25 24.00 3.78
C ASP A 18 -22.85 22.83 4.58
N ASN A 19 -23.70 23.14 5.57
CA ASN A 19 -24.39 22.13 6.37
C ASN A 19 -25.18 21.11 5.53
N SER A 20 -25.62 21.52 4.34
CA SER A 20 -26.30 20.65 3.35
C SER A 20 -25.41 19.49 2.87
N ALA A 21 -24.08 19.64 2.91
CA ALA A 21 -23.14 18.56 2.58
C ALA A 21 -23.05 17.50 3.67
N TRP A 22 -23.11 17.91 4.95
CA TRP A 22 -23.19 16.99 6.08
C TRP A 22 -24.52 16.22 6.08
N GLU A 23 -25.62 16.91 5.83
CA GLU A 23 -26.94 16.29 5.68
C GLU A 23 -26.94 15.27 4.53
N ALA A 24 -26.39 15.65 3.37
CA ALA A 24 -26.26 14.75 2.23
C ALA A 24 -25.45 13.49 2.56
N LEU A 25 -24.41 13.60 3.41
CA LEU A 25 -23.58 12.45 3.81
C LEU A 25 -24.37 11.54 4.76
N LEU A 26 -25.05 12.12 5.75
CA LEU A 26 -25.80 11.36 6.75
C LEU A 26 -27.00 10.62 6.15
N HIS A 27 -27.61 11.18 5.10
CA HIS A 27 -28.73 10.59 4.37
C HIS A 27 -28.31 9.53 3.34
N ASP A 28 -27.02 9.40 3.02
CA ASP A 28 -26.55 8.37 2.10
C ASP A 28 -26.52 6.99 2.79
N SER A 29 -27.03 5.97 2.10
CA SER A 29 -27.02 4.59 2.60
C SER A 29 -25.62 3.99 2.68
N LYS A 30 -24.65 4.55 1.94
CA LYS A 30 -23.23 4.15 1.92
C LYS A 30 -22.33 5.16 2.62
N ARG A 31 -22.87 5.96 3.54
CA ARG A 31 -22.14 7.03 4.23
C ARG A 31 -20.81 6.59 4.83
N GLU A 32 -20.77 5.42 5.47
CA GLU A 32 -19.56 4.90 6.14
C GLU A 32 -18.48 4.55 5.12
N GLU A 33 -18.86 3.87 4.03
CA GLU A 33 -17.95 3.55 2.92
C GLU A 33 -17.41 4.82 2.25
N LEU A 34 -18.29 5.80 2.00
CA LEU A 34 -17.91 7.08 1.38
C LEU A 34 -16.96 7.89 2.27
N TRP A 35 -17.23 7.92 3.57
CA TRP A 35 -16.39 8.60 4.54
C TRP A 35 -15.03 7.91 4.67
N GLN A 36 -15.02 6.60 4.85
CA GLN A 36 -13.81 5.79 4.95
C GLN A 36 -12.93 5.96 3.69
N ALA A 37 -13.53 5.87 2.50
CA ALA A 37 -12.80 6.07 1.24
C ALA A 37 -12.23 7.50 1.09
N ALA A 38 -12.90 8.51 1.67
CA ALA A 38 -12.39 9.87 1.68
C ALA A 38 -11.23 10.05 2.68
N VAL A 39 -11.34 9.45 3.87
CA VAL A 39 -10.25 9.42 4.87
C VAL A 39 -9.02 8.74 4.28
N GLU A 40 -9.16 7.54 3.72
CA GLU A 40 -8.06 6.80 3.10
C GLU A 40 -7.42 7.58 1.95
N ARG A 41 -8.23 8.22 1.10
CA ARG A 41 -7.72 9.09 0.03
C ARG A 41 -6.86 10.22 0.61
N ARG A 42 -7.32 10.87 1.68
CA ARG A 42 -6.59 11.99 2.29
C ARG A 42 -5.31 11.53 2.98
N GLU A 43 -5.33 10.39 3.67
CA GLU A 43 -4.14 9.77 4.25
C GLU A 43 -3.08 9.47 3.19
N GLN A 44 -3.49 8.87 2.05
CA GLN A 44 -2.57 8.61 0.93
C GLN A 44 -1.94 9.90 0.37
N ILE A 45 -2.70 10.99 0.29
CA ILE A 45 -2.17 12.31 -0.12
C ILE A 45 -1.16 12.82 0.91
N ASN A 46 -1.48 12.76 2.20
CA ASN A 46 -0.59 13.19 3.28
C ASN A 46 0.72 12.39 3.28
N HIS A 47 0.64 11.05 3.15
CA HIS A 47 1.82 10.18 3.04
C HIS A 47 2.65 10.52 1.81
N PHE A 48 2.02 10.78 0.66
CA PHE A 48 2.74 11.19 -0.54
C PHE A 48 3.43 12.53 -0.35
N CYS A 49 2.79 13.52 0.28
CA CYS A 49 3.41 14.81 0.58
C CYS A 49 4.64 14.64 1.50
N LYS A 50 4.53 13.84 2.57
CA LYS A 50 5.65 13.52 3.47
C LYS A 50 6.79 12.82 2.73
N PHE A 51 6.45 11.83 1.92
CA PHE A 51 7.39 11.07 1.10
C PHE A 51 8.12 11.95 0.08
N ALA A 52 7.39 12.78 -0.67
CA ALA A 52 7.96 13.66 -1.68
C ALA A 52 8.82 14.78 -1.10
N ALA A 53 8.46 15.30 0.08
CA ALA A 53 9.26 16.31 0.78
C ALA A 53 10.61 15.75 1.27
N THR A 54 10.62 14.48 1.72
CA THR A 54 11.79 13.89 2.37
C THR A 54 12.68 13.11 1.39
N TRP A 55 12.08 12.41 0.42
CA TRP A 55 12.78 11.57 -0.57
C TRP A 55 12.37 11.92 -2.01
N PRO A 56 12.77 13.10 -2.52
CA PRO A 56 12.32 13.60 -3.81
C PRO A 56 12.79 12.76 -5.01
N LYS A 57 13.90 12.02 -4.88
CA LYS A 57 14.37 11.10 -5.94
C LYS A 57 13.41 9.93 -6.10
N LEU A 58 13.11 9.23 -5.01
CA LEU A 58 12.16 8.12 -4.99
C LEU A 58 10.73 8.57 -5.33
N ALA A 59 10.35 9.80 -4.99
CA ALA A 59 9.07 10.36 -5.42
C ALA A 59 8.94 10.49 -6.95
N LYS A 60 10.05 10.68 -7.68
CA LYS A 60 10.04 10.62 -9.15
C LYS A 60 9.80 9.20 -9.63
N SER A 61 10.47 8.21 -9.05
CA SER A 61 10.27 6.79 -9.37
C SER A 61 8.82 6.36 -9.09
N TYR A 62 8.26 6.77 -7.95
CA TYR A 62 6.84 6.56 -7.63
C TYR A 62 5.88 7.21 -8.64
N ARG A 63 6.21 8.40 -9.15
CA ARG A 63 5.40 9.03 -10.21
C ARG A 63 5.51 8.27 -11.54
N MET A 64 6.69 7.75 -11.87
CA MET A 64 6.87 6.91 -13.06
C MET A 64 6.09 5.60 -12.91
N MET A 65 6.11 4.99 -11.72
CA MET A 65 5.34 3.79 -11.41
C MET A 65 3.84 3.96 -11.69
N LYS A 66 3.25 5.11 -11.32
CA LYS A 66 1.85 5.42 -11.65
C LYS A 66 1.51 5.33 -13.14
N SER A 67 2.46 5.58 -14.03
CA SER A 67 2.24 5.54 -15.47
C SER A 67 2.31 4.13 -16.06
N ILE A 68 2.92 3.20 -15.34
CA ILE A 68 3.15 1.82 -15.77
C ILE A 68 2.24 0.80 -15.07
N THR A 69 1.55 1.20 -13.99
CA THR A 69 0.59 0.34 -13.30
C THR A 69 -0.55 -0.04 -14.24
N LYS A 70 -0.75 -1.34 -14.42
CA LYS A 70 -1.83 -1.94 -15.22
C LYS A 70 -2.45 -3.11 -14.45
N SER A 71 -3.70 -3.42 -14.71
CA SER A 71 -4.37 -4.58 -14.13
C SER A 71 -5.09 -5.34 -15.23
N ASP A 72 -4.86 -6.65 -15.28
CA ASP A 72 -5.67 -7.55 -16.09
C ASP A 72 -7.03 -7.81 -15.41
N VAL A 73 -7.94 -8.51 -16.10
CA VAL A 73 -9.32 -8.80 -15.67
C VAL A 73 -9.36 -9.72 -14.43
N LYS A 74 -8.32 -10.53 -14.22
CA LYS A 74 -8.17 -11.44 -13.06
C LYS A 74 -6.73 -11.45 -12.56
N PRO A 75 -6.28 -10.40 -11.86
CA PRO A 75 -4.96 -10.41 -11.27
C PRO A 75 -4.90 -11.40 -10.10
N PRO A 76 -3.72 -11.98 -9.79
CA PRO A 76 -3.60 -12.93 -8.70
C PRO A 76 -3.85 -12.23 -7.36
N LYS A 77 -4.47 -12.93 -6.41
CA LYS A 77 -4.63 -12.39 -5.06
C LYS A 77 -3.28 -12.35 -4.36
N LEU A 78 -2.85 -11.14 -4.03
CA LEU A 78 -1.56 -10.89 -3.41
C LEU A 78 -1.76 -10.02 -2.16
N SER A 79 -1.30 -10.55 -1.04
CA SER A 79 -1.36 -9.86 0.24
C SER A 79 0.02 -9.85 0.89
N CYS A 80 0.35 -8.73 1.53
CA CYS A 80 1.55 -8.59 2.35
C CYS A 80 1.18 -8.88 3.81
N PHE A 81 1.96 -9.71 4.49
CA PHE A 81 1.75 -10.13 5.87
C PHE A 81 2.89 -9.65 6.74
N ASP A 82 2.58 -9.32 7.99
CA ASP A 82 3.57 -9.08 9.05
C ASP A 82 3.73 -10.35 9.89
N LEU A 83 4.96 -10.86 9.98
CA LEU A 83 5.29 -12.06 10.73
C LEU A 83 5.43 -11.84 12.24
N PHE A 84 5.56 -10.60 12.70
CA PHE A 84 5.83 -10.30 14.12
C PHE A 84 4.93 -9.19 14.67
N SER A 85 3.70 -9.05 14.15
CA SER A 85 2.78 -8.03 14.66
C SER A 85 2.30 -8.40 16.07
N TYR A 86 3.08 -7.99 17.09
CA TYR A 86 2.65 -7.92 18.48
C TYR A 86 1.67 -6.75 18.69
N ARG A 87 0.58 -6.67 17.91
CA ARG A 87 -0.53 -5.77 18.23
C ARG A 87 -1.55 -6.53 19.07
N ASN A 88 -1.54 -6.15 20.35
CA ASN A 88 -2.54 -6.33 21.39
C ASN A 88 -2.59 -7.69 22.11
N ALA A 89 -1.89 -7.77 23.24
CA ALA A 89 -2.20 -8.71 24.33
C ALA A 89 -3.69 -8.71 24.70
N LEU A 90 -4.39 -7.58 24.52
CA LEU A 90 -5.84 -7.46 24.67
C LEU A 90 -6.63 -8.29 23.63
N GLN A 91 -6.15 -8.37 22.39
CA GLN A 91 -6.83 -9.12 21.32
C GLN A 91 -6.68 -10.63 21.53
N ALA A 92 -5.48 -11.08 21.95
CA ALA A 92 -5.24 -12.46 22.38
C ALA A 92 -6.05 -12.87 23.62
N THR A 93 -6.30 -11.93 24.54
CA THR A 93 -7.14 -12.19 25.74
C THR A 93 -8.63 -12.27 25.37
N MET A 94 -9.09 -11.55 24.34
CA MET A 94 -10.48 -11.58 23.88
C MET A 94 -10.80 -12.73 22.94
N SER A 95 -9.84 -13.24 22.17
CA SER A 95 -10.05 -14.37 21.26
C SER A 95 -10.06 -15.73 21.97
N GLY A 96 -9.60 -15.81 23.22
CA GLY A 96 -9.63 -17.04 24.02
C GLY A 96 -8.72 -18.16 23.49
N GLU A 97 -7.96 -17.89 22.41
CA GLU A 97 -7.07 -18.86 21.79
C GLU A 97 -5.64 -18.61 22.28
N SER A 98 -5.13 -19.56 23.08
CA SER A 98 -3.71 -19.67 23.38
C SER A 98 -2.96 -20.17 22.14
N ASN A 99 -2.83 -19.35 21.10
CA ASN A 99 -2.06 -19.73 19.93
C ASN A 99 -0.59 -19.37 20.13
N ASN A 100 0.22 -20.42 20.33
CA ASN A 100 1.69 -20.40 20.13
C ASN A 100 2.05 -20.36 18.62
N GLY A 101 1.28 -19.63 17.81
CA GLY A 101 1.53 -19.41 16.39
C GLY A 101 1.82 -17.94 16.16
N LEU A 102 2.79 -17.63 15.32
CA LEU A 102 2.95 -16.27 14.79
C LEU A 102 1.69 -16.00 13.95
N ASP A 103 0.74 -15.24 14.49
CA ASP A 103 -0.46 -14.83 13.75
C ASP A 103 -0.02 -13.93 12.59
N GLU A 104 -0.13 -14.46 11.36
CA GLU A 104 0.14 -13.71 10.13
C GLU A 104 -0.99 -12.69 9.91
N PHE A 105 -0.73 -11.41 10.21
CA PHE A 105 -1.70 -10.35 9.97
C PHE A 105 -1.52 -9.78 8.56
N ILE A 106 -2.62 -9.68 7.81
CA ILE A 106 -2.64 -8.98 6.52
C ILE A 106 -2.31 -7.51 6.79
N LEU A 107 -1.11 -7.11 6.38
CA LEU A 107 -0.65 -5.74 6.45
C LEU A 107 -1.37 -4.90 5.41
N ASN A 108 -1.40 -5.38 4.16
CA ASN A 108 -2.10 -4.74 3.05
C ASN A 108 -2.40 -5.73 1.93
N GLU A 109 -3.53 -5.53 1.25
CA GLU A 109 -3.78 -6.10 -0.08
C GLU A 109 -3.04 -5.26 -1.13
N ILE A 110 -2.36 -5.94 -2.06
CA ILE A 110 -1.58 -5.24 -3.09
C ILE A 110 -2.53 -4.72 -4.17
N PRO A 111 -2.47 -3.42 -4.49
CA PRO A 111 -3.47 -2.82 -5.34
C PRO A 111 -3.03 -2.89 -6.81
N TRP A 112 -3.35 -3.98 -7.50
CA TRP A 112 -3.08 -4.12 -8.94
C TRP A 112 -3.65 -2.96 -9.76
N GLY A 113 -2.89 -2.47 -10.75
CA GLY A 113 -3.27 -1.32 -11.56
C GLY A 113 -3.23 0.02 -10.82
N SER A 114 -2.74 0.05 -9.58
CA SER A 114 -2.55 1.27 -8.83
C SER A 114 -1.37 1.15 -7.87
N GLN A 115 -1.22 2.14 -6.99
CA GLN A 115 -0.11 2.22 -6.06
C GLN A 115 -0.57 2.76 -4.71
N ARG A 116 0.02 2.28 -3.64
CA ARG A 116 -0.31 2.68 -2.26
C ARG A 116 0.96 2.98 -1.46
N ILE A 117 0.87 3.96 -0.58
CA ILE A 117 1.91 4.28 0.40
C ILE A 117 1.42 3.82 1.77
N VAL A 118 2.25 3.04 2.45
CA VAL A 118 1.98 2.45 3.76
C VAL A 118 3.07 2.93 4.70
N GLU A 119 2.66 3.59 5.79
CA GLU A 119 3.59 4.01 6.82
C GLU A 119 3.88 2.88 7.82
N ILE A 120 5.16 2.73 8.18
CA ILE A 120 5.65 1.72 9.10
C ILE A 120 6.20 2.38 10.37
N GLU A 121 5.56 2.08 11.50
CA GLU A 121 5.89 2.62 12.83
C GLU A 121 7.04 1.91 13.55
N SER A 122 7.36 0.67 13.18
CA SER A 122 8.39 -0.16 13.81
C SER A 122 9.01 -1.11 12.77
N PRO A 123 10.23 -1.63 12.98
CA PRO A 123 10.77 -2.68 12.12
C PRO A 123 9.78 -3.85 12.00
N ARG A 124 9.61 -4.37 10.78
CA ARG A 124 8.66 -5.46 10.48
C ARG A 124 9.32 -6.50 9.58
N HIS A 125 9.02 -7.76 9.83
CA HIS A 125 9.33 -8.80 8.86
C HIS A 125 8.09 -9.06 8.02
N ILE A 126 8.19 -8.77 6.73
CA ILE A 126 7.11 -8.96 5.79
C ILE A 126 7.30 -10.24 4.98
N LYS A 127 6.18 -10.87 4.66
CA LYS A 127 6.07 -11.92 3.65
C LYS A 127 4.96 -11.61 2.68
N PHE A 128 5.03 -12.22 1.52
CA PHE A 128 4.01 -12.09 0.49
C PHE A 128 3.32 -13.43 0.32
N LYS A 129 1.99 -13.43 0.29
CA LYS A 129 1.21 -14.62 -0.07
C LYS A 129 0.53 -14.34 -1.39
N CYS A 130 0.84 -15.17 -2.37
CA CYS A 130 0.29 -15.10 -3.71
C CYS A 130 -0.12 -16.51 -4.15
N GLU A 131 -1.11 -16.60 -5.04
CA GLU A 131 -1.50 -17.87 -5.66
C GLU A 131 -0.40 -18.45 -6.57
N ARG A 132 0.52 -17.60 -7.03
CA ARG A 132 1.67 -17.95 -7.86
C ARG A 132 2.89 -17.12 -7.50
N THR A 133 4.07 -17.65 -7.79
CA THR A 133 5.32 -16.91 -7.62
C THR A 133 5.32 -15.71 -8.56
N ILE A 134 5.49 -14.52 -7.99
CA ILE A 134 5.57 -13.27 -8.74
C ILE A 134 6.92 -12.61 -8.52
N ASN A 135 7.34 -11.81 -9.50
CA ASN A 135 8.55 -11.02 -9.40
C ASN A 135 8.24 -9.67 -8.76
N ILE A 136 9.11 -9.26 -7.85
CA ILE A 136 8.98 -8.03 -7.09
C ILE A 136 10.28 -7.25 -7.27
N TYR A 137 10.19 -6.13 -7.97
CA TYR A 137 11.30 -5.19 -8.09
C TYR A 137 11.28 -4.23 -6.92
N TYR A 138 12.43 -4.05 -6.26
CA TYR A 138 12.57 -3.10 -5.16
C TYR A 138 13.53 -1.96 -5.48
N GLU A 139 13.23 -0.79 -4.94
CA GLU A 139 14.05 0.41 -5.07
C GLU A 139 14.11 1.19 -3.74
N TYR A 140 15.32 1.30 -3.20
CA TYR A 140 15.75 2.25 -2.17
C TYR A 140 16.49 3.43 -2.83
N ASP A 141 16.89 4.42 -2.03
CA ASP A 141 17.63 5.59 -2.56
C ASP A 141 19.01 5.23 -3.14
N ASP A 142 19.64 4.15 -2.63
CA ASP A 142 21.00 3.72 -3.00
C ASP A 142 21.06 2.33 -3.64
N LYS A 143 19.97 1.56 -3.61
CA LYS A 143 19.94 0.15 -4.02
C LYS A 143 18.69 -0.20 -4.78
N ILE A 144 18.85 -1.03 -5.80
CA ILE A 144 17.77 -1.64 -6.57
C ILE A 144 18.02 -3.13 -6.70
N GLY A 145 16.95 -3.90 -6.87
CA GLY A 145 17.09 -5.33 -7.13
C GLY A 145 15.77 -6.03 -7.30
N TRP A 146 15.85 -7.36 -7.34
CA TRP A 146 14.72 -8.26 -7.53
C TRP A 146 14.62 -9.23 -6.36
N ILE A 147 13.39 -9.47 -5.93
CA ILE A 147 13.00 -10.57 -5.07
C ILE A 147 11.75 -11.23 -5.67
N THR A 148 11.35 -12.35 -5.11
CA THR A 148 10.12 -13.06 -5.46
C THR A 148 9.14 -13.03 -4.30
N SER A 149 7.89 -13.40 -4.54
CA SER A 149 6.91 -13.55 -3.44
C SER A 149 7.24 -14.66 -2.44
N GLU A 150 8.17 -15.57 -2.77
CA GLU A 150 8.63 -16.61 -1.84
C GLU A 150 9.63 -16.06 -0.82
N ASP A 151 10.25 -14.93 -1.13
CA ASP A 151 11.21 -14.29 -0.23
C ASP A 151 10.51 -13.59 0.94
N SER A 152 11.11 -13.70 2.11
CA SER A 152 10.76 -12.88 3.28
C SER A 152 11.72 -11.72 3.40
N TRP A 153 11.22 -10.59 3.90
CA TRP A 153 12.02 -9.38 3.98
C TRP A 153 11.87 -8.67 5.32
N GLU A 154 12.99 -8.27 5.90
CA GLU A 154 13.03 -7.42 7.09
C GLU A 154 13.12 -5.95 6.70
N LEU A 155 12.04 -5.20 6.96
CA LEU A 155 12.01 -3.75 6.76
C LEU A 155 12.54 -3.02 7.99
N LYS A 156 13.68 -2.36 7.83
CA LYS A 156 14.32 -1.54 8.86
C LYS A 156 14.07 -0.06 8.60
N GLN A 157 13.67 0.68 9.63
CA GLN A 157 13.47 2.13 9.51
C GLN A 157 14.74 2.89 9.10
N SER A 158 15.91 2.37 9.49
CA SER A 158 17.22 2.96 9.15
C SER A 158 17.55 2.91 7.66
N GLU A 159 16.91 2.03 6.89
CA GLU A 159 17.17 1.88 5.45
C GLU A 159 16.40 2.91 4.60
N GLY A 160 15.49 3.66 5.22
CA GLY A 160 14.65 4.62 4.51
C GLY A 160 13.43 3.96 3.85
N PRO A 161 12.71 4.70 2.99
CA PRO A 161 11.56 4.16 2.27
C PRO A 161 12.00 3.21 1.17
N VAL A 162 11.12 2.26 0.89
CA VAL A 162 11.32 1.33 -0.21
C VAL A 162 10.10 1.26 -1.10
N ILE A 163 10.34 1.32 -2.40
CA ILE A 163 9.32 1.14 -3.43
C ILE A 163 9.36 -0.32 -3.85
N LEU A 164 8.21 -0.97 -3.82
CA LEU A 164 7.98 -2.30 -4.33
C LEU A 164 7.08 -2.23 -5.55
N THR A 165 7.58 -2.73 -6.67
CA THR A 165 6.81 -2.95 -7.89
C THR A 165 6.54 -4.44 -8.02
N PHE A 166 5.28 -4.83 -7.88
CA PHE A 166 4.84 -6.21 -8.08
C PHE A 166 4.51 -6.39 -9.56
N ILE A 167 5.12 -7.41 -10.16
CA ILE A 167 5.01 -7.65 -11.60
C ILE A 167 4.49 -9.07 -11.81
N ASP A 168 3.32 -9.14 -12.41
CA ASP A 168 2.62 -10.37 -12.74
C ASP A 168 2.73 -10.65 -14.23
N GLY A 169 3.45 -11.71 -14.60
CA GLY A 169 3.73 -12.09 -15.99
C GLY A 169 4.94 -13.02 -16.09
N GLU A 170 5.17 -13.59 -17.27
CA GLU A 170 6.39 -14.37 -17.56
C GLU A 170 7.59 -13.42 -17.75
N VAL A 171 8.13 -12.95 -16.63
CA VAL A 171 9.31 -12.10 -16.61
C VAL A 171 10.53 -12.99 -16.48
N ASN A 172 11.39 -13.01 -17.49
CA ASN A 172 12.68 -13.68 -17.40
C ASN A 172 13.58 -12.93 -16.40
N ASN A 173 14.28 -13.67 -15.53
CA ASN A 173 15.14 -13.07 -14.48
C ASN A 173 16.28 -12.18 -15.02
N ASP A 174 16.67 -12.35 -16.29
CA ASP A 174 17.68 -11.53 -16.97
C ASP A 174 17.09 -10.31 -17.72
N SER A 175 15.77 -10.14 -17.70
CA SER A 175 15.12 -9.03 -18.41
C SER A 175 15.29 -7.72 -17.66
N SER A 176 15.50 -6.63 -18.42
CA SER A 176 15.54 -5.29 -17.84
C SER A 176 14.19 -4.94 -17.18
N TYR A 177 14.20 -4.08 -16.16
CA TYR A 177 12.98 -3.60 -15.51
C TYR A 177 11.92 -3.07 -16.50
N SER A 178 12.34 -2.33 -17.52
CA SER A 178 11.43 -1.85 -18.58
C SER A 178 10.79 -3.00 -19.36
N THR A 179 11.56 -4.01 -19.73
CA THR A 179 11.06 -5.17 -20.48
C THR A 179 10.08 -5.99 -19.64
N ALA A 180 10.38 -6.16 -18.35
CA ALA A 180 9.52 -6.85 -17.40
C ALA A 180 8.15 -6.17 -17.29
N ILE A 181 8.12 -4.84 -17.21
CA ILE A 181 6.87 -4.07 -17.16
C ILE A 181 6.08 -4.18 -18.46
N GLU A 182 6.74 -4.08 -19.61
CA GLU A 182 6.08 -4.18 -20.92
C GLU A 182 5.38 -5.53 -21.08
N GLN A 183 6.05 -6.62 -20.70
CA GLN A 183 5.56 -7.99 -20.80
C GLN A 183 4.58 -8.38 -19.68
N ALA A 184 4.48 -7.60 -18.62
CA ALA A 184 3.59 -7.90 -17.50
C ALA A 184 2.11 -7.88 -17.93
N ASN A 185 1.31 -8.75 -17.32
CA ASN A 185 -0.15 -8.70 -17.40
C ASN A 185 -0.70 -7.68 -16.38
N SER A 186 -0.16 -7.72 -15.15
CA SER A 186 -0.54 -6.79 -14.09
C SER A 186 0.69 -6.23 -13.38
N VAL A 187 0.59 -4.97 -12.98
CA VAL A 187 1.62 -4.23 -12.23
C VAL A 187 0.96 -3.48 -11.08
N GLY A 188 1.43 -3.72 -9.87
CA GLY A 188 0.99 -3.03 -8.66
C GLY A 188 2.17 -2.34 -7.96
N GLY A 189 1.89 -1.24 -7.26
CA GLY A 189 2.90 -0.50 -6.51
C GLY A 189 2.61 -0.46 -5.01
N LEU A 190 3.62 -0.70 -4.19
CA LEU A 190 3.54 -0.45 -2.75
C LEU A 190 4.79 0.32 -2.32
N VAL A 191 4.61 1.37 -1.53
CA VAL A 191 5.72 2.07 -0.90
C VAL A 191 5.62 1.87 0.58
N PHE A 192 6.68 1.37 1.19
CA PHE A 192 6.82 1.37 2.63
C PHE A 192 7.58 2.62 3.05
N LEU A 193 6.92 3.44 3.86
CA LEU A 193 7.43 4.71 4.36
C LEU A 193 7.79 4.54 5.84
N PRO A 194 9.06 4.71 6.25
CA PRO A 194 9.38 4.69 7.68
C PRO A 194 8.79 5.92 8.35
N ASN A 195 8.19 5.74 9.52
CA ASN A 195 7.75 6.85 10.34
C ASN A 195 8.97 7.49 11.02
N LEU A 196 9.48 8.57 10.42
CA LEU A 196 10.47 9.44 11.06
C LEU A 196 9.76 10.23 12.16
N LYS A 197 9.93 9.80 13.42
CA LYS A 197 9.55 10.57 14.61
C LYS A 197 10.60 11.60 14.97
#